data_AF-A0A0J1D2S1-F1
#
_entry.id   AF-A0A0J1D2S1-F1
#
_cell.length_a   1.000
_cell.length_b   1.000
_cell.length_c   1.000
_cell.angle_alpha   90.00
_cell.angle_beta   90.00
_cell.angle_gamma   90.00
#
_symmetry.space_group_name_H-M   'P 1'
#
loop_
_entity.id
_entity.type
_entity.pdbx_description
1 polymer ?
#
loop_
_entity_poly.entity_id
_entity_poly.type
_entity_poly.pdbx_seq_one_letter_code
_entity_poly.pdbx_strand_id
1 'polypeptide(L)' 'MSTQEMKALRPFPEVMAERRMGRPPKEHRKEQVSVRYDADVIAAFRATGEGWQTRMNNALRTYLSEHPLQAA' A
#
# COMPACT_ATOMS: atom_id res chain seq x y z
N MET A 1 -12.49 40.01 -23.60
CA MET A 1 -12.07 39.59 -22.25
C MET A 1 -10.94 40.51 -21.81
N SER A 2 -11.22 41.36 -20.83
CA SER A 2 -10.29 42.35 -20.29
C SER A 2 -9.20 41.69 -19.45
N THR A 3 -8.00 42.27 -19.40
CA THR A 3 -6.90 41.88 -18.49
C THR A 3 -7.37 41.84 -17.03
N GLN A 4 -8.40 42.62 -16.69
CA GLN A 4 -9.02 42.66 -15.37
C GLN A 4 -9.87 41.41 -15.07
N GLU A 5 -10.46 40.77 -16.08
CA GLU A 5 -11.25 39.54 -15.92
C GLU A 5 -10.35 38.31 -15.73
N MET A 6 -9.16 38.29 -16.36
CA MET A 6 -8.19 37.20 -16.18
C MET A 6 -7.62 37.11 -14.76
N LYS A 7 -7.53 38.22 -14.03
CA LYS A 7 -7.01 38.27 -12.65
C LYS A 7 -8.00 37.73 -11.61
N ALA A 8 -9.30 37.75 -11.92
CA ALA A 8 -10.36 37.25 -11.04
C ALA A 8 -10.52 35.71 -11.10
N LEU A 9 -10.02 35.09 -12.17
CA LEU A 9 -9.94 33.65 -12.30
C LEU A 9 -8.70 33.16 -11.57
N ARG A 10 -8.89 32.33 -10.54
CA ARG A 10 -7.78 31.65 -9.87
C ARG A 10 -7.01 30.83 -10.90
N PRO A 11 -5.68 31.01 -11.05
CA PRO A 11 -4.89 30.26 -12.01
C PRO A 11 -4.96 28.76 -11.70
N PHE A 12 -5.14 27.94 -12.75
CA PHE A 12 -5.30 26.49 -12.64
C PHE A 12 -4.21 25.79 -11.78
N PRO A 13 -2.92 26.20 -11.81
CA PRO A 13 -1.90 25.66 -10.91
C PRO A 13 -2.20 25.83 -9.42
N GLU A 14 -2.79 26.94 -8.99
CA GLU A 14 -3.15 27.18 -7.58
C GLU A 14 -4.30 26.25 -7.15
N VAL A 15 -5.32 26.09 -7.99
CA VAL A 15 -6.46 25.21 -7.73
C VAL A 15 -6.02 23.73 -7.65
N MET A 16 -5.02 23.34 -8.44
CA MET A 16 -4.52 21.97 -8.45
C MET A 16 -3.55 21.67 -7.30
N ALA A 17 -2.78 22.65 -6.84
CA ALA A 17 -1.90 22.50 -5.68
C ALA A 17 -2.68 22.25 -4.37
N GLU A 18 -3.87 22.82 -4.23
CA GLU A 18 -4.77 22.59 -3.08
C GLU A 18 -5.41 21.19 -3.09
N ARG A 19 -5.57 20.60 -4.27
CA ARG A 19 -6.04 19.21 -4.41
C ARG A 19 -4.85 18.28 -4.20
N ARG A 20 -4.65 17.83 -2.96
CA ARG A 20 -3.79 16.67 -2.68
C ARG A 20 -4.31 15.45 -3.44
N MET A 21 -3.90 15.31 -4.70
CA MET A 21 -4.21 14.17 -5.56
C MET A 21 -3.41 12.98 -5.07
N GLY A 22 -4.04 12.13 -4.28
CA GLY A 22 -3.45 10.90 -3.77
C GLY A 22 -4.51 10.04 -3.09
N ARG A 23 -4.31 8.72 -3.11
CA ARG A 23 -5.12 7.82 -2.28
C ARG A 23 -4.95 8.25 -0.81
N PRO A 24 -6.04 8.41 -0.04
CA PRO A 24 -5.94 8.70 1.38
C PRO A 24 -4.95 7.75 2.07
N PRO A 25 -4.07 8.26 2.95
CA PRO A 25 -3.17 7.41 3.71
C PRO A 25 -3.96 6.29 4.40
N LYS A 26 -3.54 5.04 4.22
CA LYS A 26 -4.10 3.92 4.99
C LYS A 26 -3.51 3.96 6.40
N GLU A 27 -4.35 3.84 7.40
CA GLU A 27 -3.95 3.79 8.82
C GLU A 27 -2.98 2.65 9.10
N HIS A 28 -3.22 1.47 8.52
CA HIS A 28 -2.33 0.31 8.61
C HIS A 28 -1.86 -0.11 7.22
N ARG A 29 -0.72 0.43 6.79
CA ARG A 29 -0.05 0.01 5.55
C ARG A 29 0.74 -1.28 5.79
N LYS A 30 0.87 -2.10 4.74
CA LYS A 30 1.84 -3.19 4.74
C LYS A 30 3.24 -2.59 4.89
N GLU A 31 4.03 -3.12 5.80
CA GLU A 31 5.43 -2.75 5.94
C GLU A 31 6.26 -3.52 4.91
N GLN A 32 7.13 -2.81 4.19
CA GLN A 32 8.06 -3.45 3.27
C GLN A 32 9.34 -3.77 4.03
N VAL A 33 9.57 -5.07 4.25
CA VAL A 33 10.77 -5.58 4.89
C VAL A 33 11.54 -6.49 3.93
N SER A 34 12.87 -6.52 4.06
CA SER A 34 13.72 -7.46 3.33
C SER A 34 13.96 -8.69 4.22
N VAL A 35 13.31 -9.80 3.91
CA VAL A 35 13.40 -11.07 4.66
C VAL A 35 13.78 -12.19 3.70
N ARG A 36 14.63 -13.10 4.16
CA ARG A 36 14.97 -14.33 3.44
C ARG A 36 14.07 -15.46 3.93
N TYR A 37 13.50 -16.20 2.99
CA TYR A 37 12.70 -17.41 3.22
C TYR A 37 13.37 -18.58 2.53
N ASP A 38 13.09 -19.79 2.98
CA ASP A 38 13.54 -21.00 2.30
C ASP A 38 12.94 -21.10 0.89
N ALA A 39 13.73 -21.63 -0.03
CA ALA A 39 13.41 -21.62 -1.46
C ALA A 39 12.19 -22.50 -1.79
N ASP A 40 12.04 -23.62 -1.09
CA ASP A 40 10.92 -24.55 -1.19
C ASP A 40 9.60 -23.93 -0.74
N VAL A 41 9.61 -23.18 0.37
CA VAL A 41 8.44 -22.44 0.86
C VAL A 41 7.98 -21.43 -0.19
N ILE A 42 8.90 -20.64 -0.74
CA ILE A 42 8.58 -19.67 -1.78
C ILE A 42 8.09 -20.36 -3.06
N ALA A 43 8.70 -21.48 -3.45
CA ALA A 43 8.27 -22.26 -4.61
C ALA A 43 6.84 -22.79 -4.44
N ALA A 44 6.51 -23.34 -3.27
CA ALA A 44 5.18 -23.84 -2.95
C ALA A 44 4.11 -22.74 -3.08
N PHE A 45 4.36 -21.55 -2.52
CA PHE A 45 3.43 -20.43 -2.69
C PHE A 45 3.38 -19.95 -4.14
N ARG A 46 4.50 -19.78 -4.84
CA ARG A 46 4.50 -19.34 -6.25
C ARG A 46 3.72 -20.28 -7.17
N ALA A 47 3.77 -21.59 -6.91
CA ALA A 47 3.01 -22.59 -7.67
C ALA A 47 1.48 -22.38 -7.61
N THR A 48 0.99 -21.67 -6.58
CA THR A 48 -0.44 -21.31 -6.47
C THR A 48 -0.87 -20.20 -7.44
N GLY A 49 0.05 -19.60 -8.20
CA GLY A 49 -0.24 -18.61 -9.23
C GLY A 49 -0.38 -17.17 -8.71
N GLU A 50 -1.17 -16.36 -9.41
CA GLU A 50 -1.37 -14.95 -9.06
C GLU A 50 -1.89 -14.78 -7.62
N GLY A 51 -1.37 -13.77 -6.92
CA GLY A 51 -1.74 -13.50 -5.53
C GLY A 51 -1.04 -14.38 -4.50
N TRP A 52 -0.01 -15.16 -4.87
CA TRP A 52 0.72 -16.02 -3.94
C TRP A 52 1.29 -15.27 -2.73
N GLN A 53 1.75 -14.02 -2.89
CA GLN A 53 2.22 -13.20 -1.78
C GLN A 53 1.11 -12.85 -0.79
N THR A 54 -0.11 -12.60 -1.29
CA THR A 54 -1.29 -12.36 -0.44
C THR A 54 -1.66 -13.62 0.31
N ARG A 55 -1.62 -14.80 -0.35
CA ARG A 55 -1.83 -16.10 0.31
C ARG A 55 -0.79 -16.37 1.39
N MET A 56 0.49 -16.13 1.10
CA MET A 56 1.57 -16.28 2.08
C MET A 56 1.35 -15.36 3.29
N ASN A 57 1.02 -14.08 3.07
CA ASN A 57 0.69 -13.16 4.15
C ASN A 57 -0.52 -13.62 4.98
N ASN A 58 -1.55 -14.20 4.35
CA ASN A 58 -2.71 -14.73 5.07
C ASN A 58 -2.35 -15.96 5.89
N ALA A 59 -1.49 -16.86 5.37
CA ALA A 59 -0.99 -18.00 6.12
C ALA A 59 -0.21 -17.55 7.38
N LEU A 60 0.63 -16.51 7.27
CA LEU A 60 1.32 -15.93 8.42
C LEU A 60 0.34 -15.34 9.44
N ARG A 61 -0.75 -14.69 9.00
CA ARG A 61 -1.80 -14.19 9.89
C ARG A 61 -2.52 -15.32 10.63
N THR A 62 -2.86 -16.39 9.91
CA THR A 62 -3.47 -17.58 10.51
C THR A 62 -2.53 -18.18 11.55
N TYR A 63 -1.25 -18.34 11.22
CA TYR A 63 -0.25 -18.83 12.16
C TYR A 63 -0.20 -18.00 13.45
N LEU A 64 -0.18 -16.66 13.35
CA LEU A 64 -0.17 -15.77 14.51
C LEU A 64 -1.47 -15.85 15.34
N SER A 65 -2.61 -16.09 14.70
CA SER A 65 -3.90 -16.26 15.38
C SER A 65 -3.96 -17.59 16.15
N GLU A 66 -3.37 -18.64 15.60
CA GLU A 66 -3.34 -19.97 16.21
C GLU A 66 -2.20 -20.11 17.24
N HIS A 67 -1.09 -19.40 17.01
CA HIS A 67 0.12 -19.44 17.82
C HIS A 67 0.50 -18.00 18.22
N PRO A 68 -0.19 -17.42 19.24
CA PRO A 68 0.18 -16.12 19.75
C PRO A 68 1.64 -16.13 20.18
N LEU A 69 2.44 -15.23 19.60
CA LEU A 69 3.84 -15.07 20.00
C LEU A 69 3.83 -14.59 21.44
N GLN A 70 4.50 -15.36 22.32
CA GLN A 70 4.72 -14.90 23.69
C GLN A 70 5.67 -13.71 23.62
N ALA A 71 5.26 -12.59 24.20
CA ALA A 71 6.19 -11.49 24.43
C ALA A 71 7.23 -11.97 25.43
N ALA A 72 8.51 -11.80 25.06
CA ALA A 72 9.63 -12.04 25.97
C ALA A 72 9.65 -11.01 27.11
#